data_AF-A0AAW6XV54-F1
#
_entry.id   AF-A0AAW6XV54-F1
#
_cell.length_a   1.000
_cell.length_b   1.000
_cell.length_c   1.000
_cell.angle_alpha   90.00
_cell.angle_beta   90.00
_cell.angle_gamma   90.00
#
_symmetry.space_group_name_H-M   'P 1'
#
loop_
_entity.id
_entity.type
_entity.pdbx_description
1 polymer ?
#
loop_
_entity_poly.entity_id
_entity_poly.type
_entity_poly.pdbx_seq_one_letter_code
_entity_poly.pdbx_strand_id
1 'polypeptide(L)' 'MIFQKEFVQAMGKVGKQKVKSQEIGKIMNKGANYLAVYRRKLIDDQVIKPDGYGYVSFLLPHFDKFIEQEMILNEF' A
#
# COMPACT_ATOMS: atom_id res chain seq x y z
N MET A 1 2.19 -5.18 12.20
CA MET A 1 1.07 -4.21 12.18
C MET A 1 1.51 -2.83 11.69
N ILE A 2 2.49 -2.15 12.31
CA ILE A 2 2.96 -0.80 11.90
C ILE A 2 3.37 -0.73 10.41
N PHE A 3 4.26 -1.62 9.95
CA PHE A 3 4.76 -1.59 8.57
C PHE A 3 3.71 -1.92 7.49
N GLN A 4 2.67 -2.69 7.83
CA GLN A 4 1.56 -2.94 6.91
C GLN A 4 0.73 -1.68 6.72
N LYS A 5 0.51 -0.92 7.80
CA LYS A 5 -0.16 0.38 7.75
C LYS A 5 0.64 1.37 6.89
N GLU A 6 1.95 1.48 7.11
CA GLU A 6 2.82 2.34 6.30
C GLU A 6 2.78 1.98 4.80
N PHE A 7 2.74 0.69 4.46
CA PHE A 7 2.65 0.24 3.07
C PHE A 7 1.32 0.68 2.43
N VAL A 8 0.21 0.49 3.13
CA VAL A 8 -1.13 0.88 2.68
C VAL A 8 -1.26 2.40 2.55
N GLN A 9 -0.72 3.16 3.51
CA GLN A 9 -0.66 4.62 3.44
C GLN A 9 0.22 5.11 2.29
N ALA A 10 1.36 4.46 2.04
CA ALA A 10 2.22 4.77 0.90
C ALA A 10 1.49 4.49 -0.43
N MET A 11 0.67 3.45 -0.52
CA MET A 11 -0.20 3.24 -1.69
C MET A 11 -1.23 4.37 -1.85
N GLY A 12 -1.89 4.79 -0.76
CA GLY A 12 -2.82 5.92 -0.77
C GLY A 12 -2.16 7.22 -1.26
N LYS A 13 -0.95 7.52 -0.76
CA LYS A 13 -0.16 8.69 -1.17
C LYS A 13 0.22 8.72 -2.65
N VAL A 14 0.33 7.56 -3.31
CA VAL A 14 0.59 7.51 -4.76
C VAL A 14 -0.64 7.94 -5.57
N GLY A 15 -1.85 7.78 -5.04
CA GLY A 15 -3.09 8.23 -5.67
C GLY A 15 -3.42 7.54 -7.00
N LYS A 16 -2.88 6.35 -7.25
CA LYS A 16 -3.14 5.56 -8.48
C LYS A 16 -3.88 4.28 -8.12
N GLN A 17 -4.81 3.85 -8.99
CA GLN A 17 -5.52 2.57 -8.82
C GLN A 17 -4.58 1.36 -8.75
N LYS A 18 -3.52 1.35 -9.56
CA LYS A 18 -2.45 0.34 -9.53
C LYS A 18 -1.12 1.01 -9.22
N VAL A 19 -0.41 0.48 -8.25
CA VAL A 19 0.82 1.05 -7.70
C VAL A 19 1.97 0.07 -7.88
N LYS A 20 3.10 0.55 -8.40
CA LYS A 20 4.30 -0.26 -8.53
C LYS A 20 4.94 -0.42 -7.15
N SER A 21 5.34 -1.63 -6.78
CA SER A 21 5.97 -1.91 -5.47
C SER A 21 7.23 -1.06 -5.25
N GLN A 22 7.92 -0.68 -6.33
CA GLN A 22 9.07 0.21 -6.28
C GLN A 22 8.71 1.65 -5.89
N GLU A 23 7.54 2.17 -6.29
CA GLU A 23 7.07 3.50 -5.89
C GLU A 23 6.78 3.54 -4.38
N ILE A 24 6.16 2.48 -3.87
CA ILE A 24 5.91 2.28 -2.43
C ILE A 24 7.24 2.28 -1.65
N GLY A 25 8.23 1.53 -2.16
CA GLY A 25 9.57 1.47 -1.58
C GLY A 25 10.28 2.81 -1.47
N LYS A 26 10.13 3.67 -2.48
CA LYS A 26 10.69 5.02 -2.47
C LYS A 26 10.06 5.88 -1.37
N ILE A 27 8.72 5.82 -1.20
CA ILE A 27 8.01 6.57 -0.15
C ILE A 27 8.40 6.08 1.25
N MET A 28 8.52 4.76 1.43
CA MET A 28 8.89 4.18 2.73
C MET A 28 10.40 4.22 3.02
N ASN A 29 11.23 4.61 2.05
CA ASN A 29 12.69 4.46 2.07
C ASN A 29 13.12 3.01 2.42
N LYS A 30 12.53 2.01 1.75
CA LYS A 30 12.78 0.58 1.95
C LYS A 30 13.12 -0.15 0.65
N GLY A 31 13.96 -1.17 0.75
CA GLY A 31 14.36 -2.03 -0.36
C GLY A 31 13.34 -3.11 -0.73
N ALA A 32 13.55 -3.75 -1.88
CA ALA A 32 12.63 -4.74 -2.46
C ALA A 32 12.36 -5.96 -1.56
N ASN A 33 13.39 -6.51 -0.90
CA ASN A 33 13.25 -7.67 -0.02
C ASN A 33 12.31 -7.37 1.16
N TYR A 34 12.43 -6.16 1.70
CA TYR A 34 11.58 -5.70 2.80
C TYR A 34 10.12 -5.60 2.35
N LEU A 35 9.87 -4.98 1.21
CA LEU A 35 8.53 -4.82 0.64
C LEU A 35 7.88 -6.15 0.28
N ALA A 36 8.66 -7.13 -0.18
CA ALA A 36 8.15 -8.44 -0.58
C ALA A 36 7.43 -9.18 0.57
N VAL A 37 7.97 -9.09 1.79
CA VAL A 37 7.38 -9.71 2.99
C VAL A 37 6.01 -9.11 3.29
N TYR A 38 5.91 -7.78 3.35
CA TYR A 38 4.65 -7.10 3.66
C TYR A 38 3.64 -7.17 2.53
N ARG A 39 4.11 -7.10 1.28
CA ARG A 39 3.26 -7.31 0.11
C ARG A 39 2.57 -8.68 0.18
N ARG A 40 3.33 -9.75 0.47
CA ARG A 40 2.75 -11.10 0.61
C ARG A 40 1.72 -11.13 1.73
N LYS A 41 2.08 -10.63 2.91
CA LYS A 41 1.17 -10.61 4.05
C LYS A 41 -0.12 -9.82 3.77
N LEU A 42 -0.05 -8.66 3.12
CA LEU A 42 -1.22 -7.86 2.76
C LEU A 42 -2.09 -8.51 1.68
N ILE A 43 -1.51 -9.35 0.82
CA ILE A 43 -2.27 -10.19 -0.13
C ILE A 43 -2.98 -11.31 0.63
N ASP A 44 -2.27 -12.00 1.52
CA ASP A 44 -2.82 -13.09 2.33
C ASP A 44 -3.95 -12.57 3.25
N ASP A 45 -3.76 -11.38 3.83
CA ASP A 45 -4.75 -10.66 4.65
C ASP A 45 -5.87 -9.99 3.79
N GLN A 46 -5.87 -10.18 2.46
CA GLN A 46 -6.87 -9.66 1.52
C GLN A 46 -7.06 -8.13 1.50
N VAL A 47 -6.03 -7.37 1.84
CA VAL A 47 -6.06 -5.90 1.78
C VAL A 47 -5.73 -5.40 0.37
N ILE A 48 -4.78 -6.07 -0.29
CA ILE A 48 -4.32 -5.74 -1.64
C ILE A 48 -4.33 -6.97 -2.53
N LYS A 49 -4.26 -6.77 -3.84
CA LYS A 49 -4.13 -7.84 -4.84
C LYS A 49 -3.00 -7.56 -5.82
N PRO A 50 -2.38 -8.61 -6.40
CA PRO A 50 -1.50 -8.45 -7.56
C PRO A 50 -2.25 -7.83 -8.74
N ASP A 51 -1.62 -6.86 -9.42
CA ASP A 51 -2.22 -6.15 -10.55
C ASP A 51 -1.22 -5.97 -11.70
N GLY A 52 -0.60 -7.10 -12.09
CA GLY A 52 0.49 -7.16 -13.07
C GLY A 52 1.89 -7.24 -12.44
N TYR A 53 2.91 -7.30 -13.29
CA TYR A 53 4.29 -7.56 -12.88
C TYR A 53 4.86 -6.46 -11.97
N GLY A 54 5.00 -6.77 -10.68
CA GLY A 54 5.51 -5.83 -9.67
C GLY A 54 4.49 -4.76 -9.23
N TYR A 55 3.25 -4.85 -9.68
CA TYR A 55 2.17 -3.94 -9.34
C TYR A 55 1.20 -4.57 -8.34
N VAL A 56 0.55 -3.70 -7.58
CA VAL A 56 -0.52 -4.04 -6.64
C VAL A 56 -1.63 -3.00 -6.71
N SER A 57 -2.85 -3.41 -6.44
CA SER A 57 -4.00 -2.54 -6.23
C SER A 57 -4.74 -2.91 -4.96
N PHE A 58 -5.54 -1.99 -4.43
CA PHE A 58 -6.43 -2.32 -3.33
C PHE A 58 -7.44 -3.38 -3.76
N LEU A 59 -7.75 -4.31 -2.85
CA LEU A 59 -8.77 -5.31 -3.14
C LEU A 59 -10.16 -4.66 -3.22
N LEU A 60 -10.45 -3.79 -2.26
CA LEU A 60 -11.71 -3.06 -2.18
C LEU A 60 -11.70 -1.80 -3.05
N PRO A 61 -12.78 -1.55 -3.82
CA PRO A 61 -12.95 -0.29 -4.53
C PRO A 61 -12.95 0.89 -3.56
N HIS A 62 -12.39 2.03 -4.00
CA HIS A 62 -12.36 3.29 -3.24
C HIS A 62 -11.66 3.22 -1.87
N PHE A 63 -10.90 2.16 -1.59
CA PHE A 63 -10.18 2.02 -0.32
C PHE A 63 -9.06 3.06 -0.18
N ASP A 64 -8.53 3.57 -1.28
CA ASP A 64 -7.64 4.73 -1.32
C ASP A 64 -8.24 5.95 -0.61
N LYS A 65 -9.51 6.25 -0.86
CA LYS A 65 -10.23 7.35 -0.22
C LYS A 65 -10.42 7.15 1.28
N PHE A 66 -10.68 5.90 1.69
CA PHE A 66 -10.77 5.57 3.12
C PHE A 66 -9.44 5.82 3.84
N ILE A 67 -8.32 5.41 3.22
CA ILE A 67 -6.99 5.64 3.77
C ILE A 67 -6.64 7.13 3.81
N GLU A 68 -6.99 7.89 2.77
CA GLU A 68 -6.81 9.35 2.75
C GLU A 68 -7.57 10.03 3.90
N GLN A 69 -8.83 9.66 4.13
CA GLN A 69 -9.61 10.16 5.26
C GLN A 69 -9.01 9.78 6.62
N GLU A 70 -8.57 8.53 6.77
CA GLU A 70 -7.91 8.04 8.00
C GLU A 70 -6.62 8.80 8.28
N MET A 71 -5.84 9.12 7.25
CA MET A 71 -4.63 9.93 7.40
C MET A 71 -4.95 11.35 7.86
N ILE A 72 -5.92 12.02 7.25
CA ILE A 72 -6.33 13.38 7.63
C ILE A 72 -6.79 13.42 9.09
N LEU A 73 -7.62 12.45 9.51
CA LEU A 73 -8.17 12.40 10.87
C LEU A 73 -7.11 12.16 11.97
N ASN A 74 -6.00 11.52 11.64
CA ASN A 74 -4.92 11.23 12.60
C ASN A 74 -3.80 12.28 12.59
N GLU A 75 -3.87 13.28 11.71
CA GLU A 75 -2.95 14.44 11.68
C GLU A 75 -3.45 15.61 12.55
N PHE A 76 -4.62 15.47 13.19
CA PHE A 76 -5.18 16.37 14.21
C PHE A 76 -5.25 15.69 15.58
#